data_AF-A0A976CDK4-F1
#
_entry.id   AF-A0A976CDK4-F1
#
_cell.length_a   1.000
_cell.length_b   1.000
_cell.length_c   1.000
_cell.angle_alpha   90.00
_cell.angle_beta   90.00
_cell.angle_gamma   90.00
#
_symmetry.space_group_name_H-M   'P 1'
#
loop_
_entity.id
_entity.type
_entity.pdbx_description
1 polymer ?
#
loop_
_entity_poly.entity_id
_entity_poly.type
_entity_poly.pdbx_seq_one_letter_code
_entity_poly.pdbx_strand_id
1 'polypeptide(L)' 'MILAEEATAEFTEARDAQTYQDIKECATDGGNIAGNARLELETQTGRKVVSTLNFLPENRSSYQIPKNTK' A
#
# COMPACT_ATOMS: atom_id res chain seq x y z
N MET A 1 3.51 5.19 8.43
CA MET A 1 3.16 4.00 7.66
C MET A 1 4.30 2.99 7.78
N ILE A 2 4.61 2.54 8.99
CA ILE A 2 5.69 1.57 9.24
C ILE A 2 5.11 0.14 9.25
N LEU A 3 3.85 0.00 9.69
CA LEU A 3 3.12 -1.26 9.78
C LEU A 3 2.95 -2.02 8.46
N ALA A 4 2.82 -1.32 7.32
CA ALA A 4 2.62 -1.99 6.03
C ALA A 4 3.91 -2.69 5.56
N GLU A 5 5.05 -2.04 5.79
CA GLU A 5 6.37 -2.53 5.40
C GLU A 5 6.79 -3.69 6.30
N GLU A 6 6.60 -3.54 7.61
CA GLU A 6 6.94 -4.56 8.59
C GLU A 6 6.05 -5.81 8.46
N ALA A 7 4.73 -5.62 8.23
CA ALA A 7 3.83 -6.75 7.95
C ALA A 7 4.22 -7.48 6.66
N THR A 8 4.57 -6.76 5.59
CA THR A 8 4.96 -7.40 4.32
C THR A 8 6.26 -8.20 4.47
N ALA A 9 7.23 -7.69 5.23
CA ALA A 9 8.47 -8.40 5.53
C ALA A 9 8.22 -9.68 6.36
N GLU A 10 7.41 -9.56 7.42
CA GLU A 10 7.05 -10.71 8.28
C GLU A 10 6.28 -11.78 7.50
N PHE A 11 5.37 -11.41 6.59
CA PHE A 11 4.69 -12.38 5.73
C PHE A 11 5.62 -13.03 4.71
N THR A 12 6.55 -12.26 4.15
CA THR A 12 7.52 -12.78 3.17
C THR A 12 8.42 -13.84 3.83
N GLU A 13 8.91 -13.58 5.05
CA GLU A 13 9.68 -14.56 5.83
C GLU A 13 8.83 -15.73 6.32
N ALA A 14 7.64 -15.48 6.87
CA ALA A 14 6.77 -16.53 7.40
C ALA A 14 6.23 -17.49 6.33
N ARG A 15 6.04 -17.00 5.10
CA ARG A 15 5.52 -17.80 3.98
C ARG A 15 6.61 -18.29 3.02
N ASP A 16 7.89 -17.94 3.26
CA ASP A 16 9.00 -18.17 2.34
C ASP A 16 8.60 -17.84 0.89
N ALA A 17 8.06 -16.63 0.71
CA ALA A 17 7.45 -16.21 -0.54
C ALA A 17 8.51 -16.04 -1.63
N GLN A 18 8.73 -17.08 -2.43
CA GLN A 18 9.78 -17.15 -3.44
C GLN A 18 9.27 -16.78 -4.84
N THR A 19 7.97 -16.95 -5.08
CA THR A 19 7.36 -16.73 -6.39
C THR A 19 6.71 -15.34 -6.45
N TYR A 20 6.63 -14.77 -7.65
CA TYR A 20 5.95 -13.51 -7.90
C TYR A 20 4.51 -13.48 -7.35
N GLN A 21 3.79 -14.60 -7.45
CA GLN A 21 2.42 -14.71 -6.94
C GLN A 21 2.38 -14.59 -5.40
N ASP A 22 3.31 -15.23 -4.71
CA ASP A 22 3.40 -15.22 -3.24
C ASP A 22 3.73 -13.81 -2.72
N ILE A 23 4.67 -13.12 -3.39
CA ILE A 23 5.04 -11.74 -3.07
C ILE A 23 3.85 -10.80 -3.30
N LYS A 24 3.10 -10.99 -4.38
CA LYS A 24 1.89 -10.20 -4.67
C LYS A 24 0.81 -10.40 -3.60
N GLU A 25 0.63 -11.62 -3.12
CA GLU A 25 -0.29 -11.93 -2.04
C GLU A 25 0.16 -11.30 -0.71
N CYS A 26 1.44 -11.42 -0.35
CA CYS A 26 1.98 -10.78 0.85
C CYS A 26 1.85 -9.26 0.83
N ALA A 27 2.10 -8.61 -0.31
CA ALA A 27 1.91 -7.17 -0.47
C ALA A 27 0.43 -6.75 -0.33
N THR A 28 -0.48 -7.59 -0.83
CA THR A 28 -1.93 -7.36 -0.71
C THR A 28 -2.37 -7.48 0.75
N ASP A 29 -1.90 -8.51 1.45
CA ASP A 29 -2.21 -8.73 2.86
C ASP A 29 -1.64 -7.61 3.75
N GLY A 30 -0.38 -7.21 3.54
CA GLY A 30 0.22 -6.07 4.23
C GLY A 30 -0.52 -4.75 3.98
N GLY A 31 -0.98 -4.54 2.75
CA GLY A 31 -1.83 -3.39 2.38
C GLY A 31 -3.19 -3.41 3.08
N ASN A 32 -3.83 -4.57 3.18
CA ASN A 32 -5.11 -4.74 3.88
C ASN A 32 -4.98 -4.45 5.37
N ILE A 33 -3.92 -4.94 6.02
CA ILE A 33 -3.66 -4.69 7.46
C ILE A 33 -3.43 -3.21 7.70
N ALA A 34 -2.60 -2.55 6.89
CA ALA A 34 -2.37 -1.11 6.99
C ALA A 34 -3.66 -0.30 6.76
N GLY A 35 -4.49 -0.74 5.80
CA GLY A 35 -5.79 -0.15 5.52
C GLY A 35 -6.75 -0.26 6.70
N ASN A 36 -6.82 -1.43 7.33
CA ASN A 36 -7.65 -1.69 8.51
C ASN A 36 -7.17 -0.89 9.72
N ALA A 37 -5.86 -0.90 10.00
CA ALA A 37 -5.27 -0.12 11.08
C ALA A 37 -5.52 1.39 10.89
N ARG A 38 -5.45 1.89 9.65
CA ARG A 38 -5.85 3.26 9.33
C ARG A 38 -7.32 3.51 9.65
N LEU A 39 -8.21 2.62 9.21
CA LEU A 39 -9.67 2.78 9.41
C LEU A 39 -10.03 2.79 10.90
N GLU A 40 -9.41 1.90 11.67
CA GLU A 40 -9.58 1.79 13.10
C GLU A 40 -9.04 3.03 13.81
N LEU A 41 -7.86 3.52 13.43
CA LEU A 41 -7.29 4.77 13.95
C LEU A 41 -8.19 5.97 13.64
N GLU A 42 -8.74 6.06 12.42
CA GLU A 42 -9.67 7.14 12.03
C GLU A 42 -10.97 7.07 12.84
N THR A 43 -11.48 5.86 13.10
CA THR A 43 -12.70 5.63 13.87
C THR A 43 -12.50 5.99 15.35
N GLN A 44 -11.40 5.53 15.96
CA GLN A 44 -11.11 5.80 17.37
C GLN A 44 -10.74 7.27 17.63
N THR A 45 -10.01 7.91 16.71
CA THR A 45 -9.56 9.30 16.88
C THR A 45 -10.57 10.33 16.37
N GLY A 46 -11.59 9.90 15.63
CA GLY A 46 -12.60 10.77 15.01
C GLY A 46 -12.02 11.74 13.95
N ARG A 47 -10.78 11.52 13.52
CA ARG A 47 -10.06 12.41 12.60
C ARG A 47 -9.48 11.59 11.46
N LYS A 48 -9.54 12.12 10.23
CA LYS A 48 -8.88 11.51 9.09
C LYS A 48 -7.36 11.52 9.30
N VAL A 49 -6.76 10.34 9.22
CA VAL A 49 -5.32 10.13 9.36
C VAL A 49 -4.64 10.34 8.01
N VAL A 50 -5.34 10.04 6.92
CA VAL A 50 -4.91 10.39 5.57
C VAL A 50 -5.56 11.69 5.13
N SER A 51 -4.73 12.66 4.80
CA SER A 51 -5.16 13.87 4.11
C SER A 51 -5.18 13.62 2.61
N THR A 52 -6.19 14.13 1.90
CA THR A 52 -6.25 14.10 0.42
C THR A 52 -5.32 15.13 -0.22
N LEU A 53 -4.47 15.79 0.57
CA LEU A 53 -3.49 16.76 0.08
C LEU A 53 -2.50 16.07 -0.85
N ASN A 54 -2.65 16.36 -2.14
CA ASN A 54 -1.72 15.98 -3.16
C ASN A 54 -0.53 16.96 -3.12
N PHE A 55 0.63 16.51 -2.65
CA PHE A 55 1.85 17.32 -2.58
C PHE A 55 2.58 17.45 -3.93
N LEU A 56 2.03 16.86 -5.00
CA LEU A 56 2.58 17.00 -6.33
C LEU A 56 2.12 18.33 -6.93
N PRO A 57 3.02 19.11 -7.57
CA PRO A 57 2.63 20.31 -8.30
C PRO A 57 1.64 19.95 -9.42
N GLU A 58 0.64 20.80 -9.66
CA GLU A 58 -0.43 20.59 -10.66
C GLU A 58 0.10 20.41 -12.10
N ASN A 59 1.35 20.77 -12.36
CA ASN A 59 2.02 20.57 -13.64
C ASN A 59 2.55 19.13 -13.78
N ARG A 60 1.65 18.18 -13.91
CA ARG A 60 1.96 16.84 -14.41
C ARG A 60 2.21 16.94 -15.92
N SER A 61 3.46 17.08 -16.34
CA SER A 61 3.84 16.65 -17.69
C SER A 61 3.42 15.19 -17.82
N SER A 62 2.43 14.93 -18.66
CA SER A 62 1.77 13.64 -18.78
C SER A 62 2.71 12.65 -19.47
N TYR A 63 3.64 12.07 -18.73
CA TYR A 63 4.32 10.87 -19.19
C TYR A 63 3.33 9.72 -19.10
N GLN A 64 2.59 9.52 -20.18
CA GLN A 64 1.73 8.37 -20.37
C GLN A 64 2.64 7.17 -20.60
N ILE A 65 2.69 6.26 -19.64
CA ILE A 65 3.32 4.95 -19.83
C ILE A 65 2.57 4.30 -21.00
N PRO A 66 3.22 3.97 -22.12
CA PRO A 66 2.53 3.36 -23.25
C PRO A 66 1.92 2.04 -22.77
N LYS A 67 0.58 1.94 -22.84
CA LYS A 67 -0.11 0.67 -22.60
C LYS A 67 0.26 -0.27 -23.73
N ASN A 68 1.20 -1.17 -23.47
CA ASN A 68 1.55 -2.20 -24.44
C ASN A 68 0.42 -3.24 -24.47
N THR A 69 -0.53 -3.03 -25.38
CA THR A 69 -1.54 -4.03 -25.78
C THR A 69 -0.83 -5.20 -26.45
N LYS A 70 -1.02 -6.42 -25.94
CA LYS A 70 -0.86 -7.65 -26.73
C LYS A 70 -2.23 -8.08 -27.21
#